data_AF-A0A1S1LKK5-F1
#
_entry.id   AF-A0A1S1LKK5-F1
#
_cell.length_a   1.000
_cell.length_b   1.000
_cell.length_c   1.000
_cell.angle_alpha   90.00
_cell.angle_beta   90.00
_cell.angle_gamma   90.00
#
_symmetry.space_group_name_H-M   'P 1'
#
loop_
_entity.id
_entity.type
_entity.pdbx_description
1 polymer ?
#
loop_
_entity_poly.entity_id
_entity_poly.type
_entity_poly.pdbx_seq_one_letter_code
_entity_poly.pdbx_strand_id
1 'polypeptide(L)'
;MRLDSNRLIPATEARTTLPSLLDAARDGHITHILRDRTVAAHLVPGDALIITSDIEPDLRTHVARTTAGYFVDDIESSGYRHPGDDIGRILAWVWSCQEDAAVAWFGTYAAAVAEQLKERRIARPAFDQLWWAMTVALRGFMLDGPIADYEQAIRHRLHDLGYGQLFTPSELAGHGRQRGADDPWPDGQPSGRGWAKRRWQDITTTNFVPDPRLGHTYGTPDDWSRVEAITPNEATLLHNDGTPSTIAINPDDWVPFHTTAPWRWGCELRVRGGRGGD
;
A
#
# COMPACT_ATOMS: atom_id res chain seq x y z
N MET A 1 20.05 8.51 -1.25
CA MET A 1 21.34 8.54 -0.63
C MET A 1 21.72 9.99 -0.78
N ARG A 2 21.58 10.79 0.28
CA ARG A 2 22.40 12.00 0.34
C ARG A 2 23.82 11.45 0.23
N LEU A 3 24.43 11.58 -0.95
CA LEU A 3 25.84 11.26 -1.13
C LEU A 3 26.56 12.13 -0.12
N ASP A 4 27.00 11.51 0.97
CA ASP A 4 27.86 12.16 1.94
C ASP A 4 29.05 12.68 1.14
N SER A 5 29.19 14.00 1.08
CA SER A 5 30.19 14.65 0.24
C SER A 5 31.61 14.20 0.62
N ASN A 6 31.78 13.72 1.85
CA ASN A 6 33.02 13.15 2.38
C ASN A 6 33.32 11.74 1.86
N ARG A 7 32.38 11.10 1.14
CA ARG A 7 32.51 9.76 0.56
C ARG A 7 32.67 9.80 -0.97
N LEU A 8 32.74 11.00 -1.55
CA LEU A 8 32.96 11.22 -2.98
C LEU A 8 34.43 11.53 -3.24
N ILE A 9 35.16 10.61 -3.87
CA ILE A 9 36.59 10.78 -4.17
C ILE A 9 36.78 10.86 -5.71
N PRO A 10 37.39 11.91 -6.27
CA PRO A 10 37.79 11.94 -7.68
C PRO A 10 38.73 10.79 -8.04
N ALA A 11 38.60 10.21 -9.23
CA ALA A 11 39.41 9.06 -9.67
C ALA A 11 40.93 9.32 -9.64
N THR A 12 41.34 10.58 -9.86
CA THR A 12 42.73 11.01 -9.75
C THR A 12 43.24 10.95 -8.31
N GLU A 13 42.40 11.31 -7.34
CA GLU A 13 42.71 11.26 -5.91
C GLU A 13 42.70 9.81 -5.42
N ALA A 14 41.68 9.04 -5.80
CA ALA A 14 41.56 7.61 -5.46
C ALA A 14 42.79 6.81 -5.89
N ARG A 15 43.40 7.15 -7.03
CA ARG A 15 44.66 6.53 -7.50
C ARG A 15 45.82 6.75 -6.51
N THR A 16 45.88 7.91 -5.88
CA THR A 16 46.96 8.27 -4.94
C THR A 16 46.68 7.86 -3.50
N THR A 17 45.41 7.66 -3.13
CA THR A 17 44.96 7.35 -1.77
C THR A 17 44.37 5.94 -1.61
N LEU A 18 44.52 5.07 -2.61
CA LEU A 18 43.92 3.73 -2.59
C LEU A 18 44.19 2.92 -1.30
N PRO A 19 45.41 2.90 -0.71
CA PRO A 19 45.64 2.18 0.54
C PRO A 19 44.74 2.67 1.69
N SER A 20 44.60 3.98 1.89
CA SER A 20 43.75 4.51 2.97
C SER A 20 42.26 4.31 2.68
N LEU A 21 41.87 4.28 1.40
CA LEU A 21 40.50 3.92 1.02
C LEU A 21 40.19 2.45 1.33
N LEU A 22 41.16 1.54 1.13
CA LEU A 22 41.01 0.13 1.49
C LEU A 22 40.92 -0.08 3.01
N ASP A 23 41.73 0.64 3.79
CA ASP A 23 41.63 0.62 5.26
C ASP A 23 40.26 1.14 5.72
N ALA A 24 39.77 2.24 5.16
CA ALA A 24 38.44 2.75 5.45
C ALA A 24 37.32 1.76 5.06
N ALA A 25 37.46 1.07 3.93
CA ALA A 25 36.52 0.03 3.52
C ALA A 25 36.52 -1.16 4.48
N ARG A 26 37.68 -1.56 4.99
CA ARG A 26 37.79 -2.58 6.04
C ARG A 26 37.10 -2.14 7.34
N ASP A 27 37.08 -0.85 7.64
CA ASP A 27 36.36 -0.26 8.78
C ASP A 27 34.86 -0.05 8.52
N GLY A 28 34.33 -0.53 7.39
CA GLY A 28 32.90 -0.48 7.07
C GLY A 28 32.48 0.72 6.23
N HIS A 29 33.41 1.55 5.74
CA HIS A 29 33.08 2.74 4.96
C HIS A 29 32.94 2.44 3.46
N ILE A 30 31.85 2.93 2.86
CA ILE A 30 31.66 2.91 1.41
C ILE A 30 32.20 4.21 0.81
N THR A 31 33.03 4.09 -0.23
CA THR A 31 33.56 5.23 -1.00
C THR A 31 33.06 5.16 -2.44
N HIS A 32 32.65 6.31 -2.98
CA HIS A 32 32.25 6.49 -4.37
C HIS A 32 33.37 7.17 -5.15
N ILE A 33 33.86 6.51 -6.19
CA ILE A 33 34.93 7.02 -7.04
C ILE A 33 34.31 7.73 -8.25
N LEU A 34 34.59 9.03 -8.39
CA LEU A 34 34.04 9.87 -9.44
C LEU A 34 34.98 9.99 -10.64
N ARG A 35 34.45 9.91 -11.85
CA ARG A 35 35.15 10.29 -13.10
C ARG A 35 34.22 11.20 -13.90
N ASP A 36 34.71 12.33 -14.40
CA ASP A 36 33.91 13.25 -15.21
C ASP A 36 32.56 13.65 -14.57
N ARG A 37 32.55 13.83 -13.24
CA ARG A 37 31.38 14.14 -12.39
C ARG A 37 30.32 13.02 -12.29
N THR A 38 30.61 11.82 -12.75
CA THR A 38 29.76 10.64 -12.56
C THR A 38 30.45 9.61 -11.68
N VAL A 39 29.68 8.79 -10.96
CA VAL A 39 30.24 7.67 -10.18
C VAL A 39 30.68 6.59 -11.16
N ALA A 40 31.99 6.31 -11.19
CA ALA A 40 32.60 5.32 -12.06
C ALA A 40 32.85 3.99 -11.35
N ALA A 41 33.03 4.00 -10.03
CA ALA A 41 33.22 2.80 -9.23
C ALA A 41 32.79 3.03 -7.78
N HIS A 42 32.55 1.92 -7.08
CA HIS A 42 32.35 1.89 -5.64
C HIS A 42 33.46 1.06 -5.00
N LEU A 43 34.00 1.55 -3.89
CA LEU A 43 34.78 0.74 -2.97
C LEU A 43 33.91 0.48 -1.75
N VAL A 44 33.65 -0.80 -1.49
CA VAL A 44 32.78 -1.26 -0.41
C VAL A 44 33.55 -2.19 0.53
N PRO A 45 33.09 -2.36 1.78
CA PRO A 45 33.60 -3.40 2.67
C PRO A 45 33.53 -4.78 2.01
N GLY A 46 34.49 -5.64 2.32
CA GLY A 46 34.57 -6.99 1.71
C GLY A 46 33.40 -7.92 2.11
N ASP A 47 32.73 -7.61 3.21
CA ASP A 47 31.53 -8.29 3.72
C ASP A 47 30.22 -7.57 3.32
N ALA A 48 30.29 -6.50 2.55
CA ALA A 48 29.12 -5.79 2.09
C ALA A 48 28.30 -6.66 1.12
N LEU A 49 26.99 -6.73 1.33
CA LEU A 49 26.08 -7.34 0.38
C LEU A 49 25.97 -6.44 -0.86
N ILE A 50 26.45 -6.93 -2.01
CA ILE A 50 26.32 -6.26 -3.30
C ILE A 50 25.18 -6.93 -4.07
N ILE A 51 24.13 -6.18 -4.36
CA ILE A 51 23.04 -6.65 -5.22
C ILE A 51 23.34 -6.19 -6.65
N THR A 52 23.62 -7.14 -7.53
CA THR A 52 23.89 -6.91 -8.94
C THR A 52 22.61 -7.02 -9.79
N SER A 53 22.66 -6.51 -11.01
CA SER A 53 21.49 -6.39 -11.91
C SER A 53 20.90 -7.73 -12.39
N ASP A 54 21.64 -8.82 -12.25
CA ASP A 54 21.21 -10.18 -12.59
C ASP A 54 20.33 -10.81 -11.51
N ILE A 55 20.54 -10.48 -10.24
CA ILE A 55 19.74 -11.00 -9.11
C ILE A 55 18.67 -10.02 -8.62
N GLU A 56 18.82 -8.73 -8.93
CA GLU A 56 17.88 -7.69 -8.49
C GLU A 56 16.43 -7.95 -8.91
N PRO A 57 16.11 -8.37 -10.15
CA PRO A 57 14.73 -8.59 -10.56
C PRO A 57 14.05 -9.73 -9.78
N ASP A 58 14.78 -10.81 -9.51
CA ASP A 58 14.27 -11.96 -8.76
C ASP A 58 14.06 -11.60 -7.28
N LEU A 59 15.02 -10.90 -6.68
CA LEU A 59 14.91 -10.39 -5.31
C LEU A 59 13.73 -9.42 -5.19
N ARG A 60 13.61 -8.47 -6.13
CA ARG A 60 12.51 -7.51 -6.21
C ARG A 60 11.18 -8.22 -6.27
N THR A 61 11.03 -9.20 -7.15
CA THR A 61 9.79 -9.97 -7.28
C THR A 61 9.46 -10.73 -6.00
N HIS A 62 10.45 -11.40 -5.39
CA HIS A 62 10.24 -12.16 -4.16
C HIS A 62 9.82 -11.25 -3.00
N VAL A 63 10.57 -10.16 -2.76
CA VAL A 63 10.29 -9.21 -1.68
C VAL A 63 8.95 -8.49 -1.89
N ALA A 64 8.66 -8.07 -3.12
CA ALA A 64 7.39 -7.46 -3.48
C ALA A 64 6.21 -8.39 -3.18
N ARG A 65 6.30 -9.67 -3.57
CA ARG A 65 5.23 -10.65 -3.31
C ARG A 65 5.03 -10.91 -1.82
N THR A 66 6.12 -11.10 -1.07
CA THR A 66 6.05 -11.36 0.37
C THR A 66 5.45 -10.18 1.13
N THR A 67 5.94 -8.96 0.88
CA THR A 67 5.43 -7.74 1.53
C THR A 67 4.00 -7.41 1.10
N ALA A 68 3.64 -7.67 -0.16
CA ALA A 68 2.26 -7.53 -0.63
C ALA A 68 1.31 -8.51 0.09
N GLY A 69 1.76 -9.74 0.39
CA GLY A 69 0.94 -10.71 1.12
C GLY A 69 0.52 -10.22 2.50
N TYR A 70 1.48 -9.72 3.28
CA TYR A 70 1.19 -9.10 4.58
C TYR A 70 0.22 -7.93 4.46
N PHE A 71 0.38 -7.09 3.44
CA PHE A 71 -0.52 -5.96 3.24
C PHE A 71 -1.93 -6.40 2.83
N VAL A 72 -2.05 -7.40 1.97
CA VAL A 72 -3.37 -7.94 1.55
C VAL A 72 -4.11 -8.58 2.72
N ASP A 73 -3.40 -9.28 3.62
CA ASP A 73 -3.98 -9.77 4.88
C ASP A 73 -4.54 -8.62 5.72
N ASP A 74 -3.79 -7.51 5.86
CA ASP A 74 -4.26 -6.32 6.58
C ASP A 74 -5.44 -5.64 5.88
N ILE A 75 -5.42 -5.53 4.54
CA ILE A 75 -6.48 -4.91 3.74
C ILE A 75 -7.84 -5.56 4.00
N GLU A 76 -7.90 -6.90 4.06
CA GLU A 76 -9.14 -7.62 4.37
C GLU A 76 -9.68 -7.29 5.76
N SER A 77 -8.78 -7.03 6.71
CA SER A 77 -9.14 -6.75 8.09
C SER A 77 -9.51 -5.29 8.32
N SER A 78 -8.71 -4.36 7.81
CA SER A 78 -8.70 -2.97 8.25
C SER A 78 -8.69 -1.94 7.11
N GLY A 79 -8.72 -2.41 5.87
CA GLY A 79 -8.65 -1.59 4.66
C GLY A 79 -7.21 -1.17 4.33
N TYR A 80 -7.07 -0.23 3.40
CA TYR A 80 -5.75 0.24 2.96
C TYR A 80 -5.23 1.25 3.96
N ARG A 81 -4.47 0.75 4.94
CA ARG A 81 -3.93 1.57 6.03
C ARG A 81 -2.42 1.74 5.95
N HIS A 82 -1.69 0.64 6.02
CA HIS A 82 -0.24 0.66 6.14
C HIS A 82 0.35 -0.60 5.52
N PRO A 83 1.13 -0.53 4.43
CA PRO A 83 1.65 -1.70 3.73
C PRO A 83 2.80 -2.43 4.46
N GLY A 84 3.30 -1.81 5.53
CA GLY A 84 4.40 -2.32 6.36
C GLY A 84 5.65 -1.46 6.22
N ASP A 85 6.45 -1.39 7.28
CA ASP A 85 7.64 -0.53 7.32
C ASP A 85 8.72 -1.02 6.34
N ASP A 86 8.80 -2.33 6.10
CA ASP A 86 9.86 -2.92 5.28
C ASP A 86 9.78 -2.46 3.83
N ILE A 87 8.59 -2.48 3.22
CA ILE A 87 8.43 -1.98 1.84
C ILE A 87 8.66 -0.47 1.77
N GLY A 88 8.20 0.30 2.76
CA GLY A 88 8.48 1.73 2.86
C GLY A 88 9.98 2.03 2.93
N ARG A 89 10.71 1.29 3.76
CA ARG A 89 12.18 1.41 3.89
C ARG A 89 12.90 1.08 2.59
N ILE A 90 12.50 0.00 1.92
CA ILE A 90 13.11 -0.42 0.65
C ILE A 90 12.87 0.63 -0.42
N LEU A 91 11.62 1.06 -0.63
CA LEU A 91 11.30 2.05 -1.66
C LEU A 91 11.98 3.38 -1.39
N ALA A 92 12.00 3.82 -0.12
CA ALA A 92 12.73 5.01 0.29
C ALA A 92 14.23 4.90 -0.03
N TRP A 93 14.84 3.76 0.30
CA TRP A 93 16.25 3.51 0.00
C TRP A 93 16.51 3.49 -1.50
N VAL A 94 15.74 2.73 -2.29
CA VAL A 94 15.91 2.62 -3.74
C VAL A 94 15.69 3.97 -4.43
N TRP A 95 14.64 4.72 -4.07
CA TRP A 95 14.38 6.08 -4.60
C TRP A 95 15.60 6.97 -4.43
N SER A 96 16.20 6.86 -3.26
CA SER A 96 17.34 7.67 -2.91
C SER A 96 18.61 7.25 -3.68
N CYS A 97 18.69 6.04 -4.20
CA CYS A 97 19.85 5.51 -4.93
C CYS A 97 19.70 5.63 -6.46
N GLN A 98 18.54 5.24 -6.98
CA GLN A 98 18.23 5.21 -8.41
C GLN A 98 16.72 5.31 -8.63
N GLU A 99 16.28 6.45 -9.16
CA GLU A 99 14.85 6.76 -9.36
C GLU A 99 14.14 5.72 -10.24
N ASP A 100 14.74 5.32 -11.35
CA ASP A 100 14.19 4.33 -12.29
C ASP A 100 13.92 2.99 -11.62
N ALA A 101 14.88 2.53 -10.84
CA ALA A 101 14.75 1.29 -10.09
C ALA A 101 13.61 1.42 -9.07
N ALA A 102 13.48 2.56 -8.40
CA ALA A 102 12.43 2.78 -7.41
C ALA A 102 11.03 2.73 -8.03
N VAL A 103 10.84 3.31 -9.22
CA VAL A 103 9.56 3.21 -9.93
C VAL A 103 9.28 1.76 -10.34
N ALA A 104 10.29 1.02 -10.79
CA ALA A 104 10.15 -0.41 -11.09
C ALA A 104 9.82 -1.27 -9.86
N TRP A 105 10.41 -0.96 -8.69
CA TRP A 105 10.08 -1.56 -7.41
C TRP A 105 8.63 -1.29 -6.99
N PHE A 106 8.18 -0.04 -7.09
CA PHE A 106 6.77 0.29 -6.85
C PHE A 106 5.84 -0.47 -7.81
N GLY A 107 6.16 -0.49 -9.11
CA GLY A 107 5.37 -1.22 -10.11
C GLY A 107 5.28 -2.72 -9.82
N THR A 108 6.40 -3.35 -9.46
CA THR A 108 6.44 -4.77 -9.07
C THR A 108 5.57 -5.01 -7.84
N TYR A 109 5.69 -4.14 -6.82
CA TYR A 109 4.90 -4.23 -5.59
C TYR A 109 3.40 -4.05 -5.86
N ALA A 110 3.01 -3.02 -6.61
CA ALA A 110 1.62 -2.74 -6.97
C ALA A 110 1.01 -3.90 -7.79
N ALA A 111 1.78 -4.49 -8.72
CA ALA A 111 1.36 -5.68 -9.45
C ALA A 111 1.15 -6.88 -8.52
N ALA A 112 2.08 -7.11 -7.58
CA ALA A 112 1.96 -8.20 -6.61
C ALA A 112 0.75 -8.03 -5.68
N VAL A 113 0.45 -6.81 -5.25
CA VAL A 113 -0.78 -6.48 -4.49
C VAL A 113 -2.02 -6.76 -5.34
N ALA A 114 -2.07 -6.26 -6.57
CA ALA A 114 -3.22 -6.44 -7.46
C ALA A 114 -3.52 -7.91 -7.77
N GLU A 115 -2.48 -8.72 -8.05
CA GLU A 115 -2.65 -10.15 -8.29
C GLU A 115 -3.16 -10.88 -7.05
N GLN A 116 -2.59 -10.60 -5.87
CA GLN A 116 -3.05 -11.25 -4.62
C GLN A 116 -4.46 -10.83 -4.22
N LEU A 117 -4.85 -9.58 -4.44
CA LEU A 117 -6.24 -9.14 -4.24
C LEU A 117 -7.19 -9.86 -5.18
N LYS A 118 -6.82 -10.01 -6.46
CA LYS A 118 -7.59 -10.77 -7.45
C LYS A 118 -7.75 -12.23 -7.05
N GLU A 119 -6.71 -12.89 -6.55
CA GLU A 119 -6.77 -14.25 -6.01
C GLU A 119 -7.77 -14.36 -4.85
N ARG A 120 -7.93 -13.30 -4.06
CA ARG A 120 -8.90 -13.19 -2.96
C ARG A 120 -10.25 -12.58 -3.36
N ARG A 121 -10.48 -12.35 -4.66
CA ARG A 121 -11.70 -11.72 -5.22
C ARG A 121 -11.99 -10.32 -4.68
N ILE A 122 -10.95 -9.59 -4.32
CA ILE A 122 -11.01 -8.20 -3.89
C ILE A 122 -10.73 -7.29 -5.08
N ALA A 123 -11.42 -6.15 -5.14
CA ALA A 123 -11.18 -5.15 -6.15
C ALA A 123 -9.71 -4.68 -6.14
N ARG A 124 -9.15 -4.47 -7.34
CA ARG A 124 -7.88 -3.77 -7.51
C ARG A 124 -7.97 -2.39 -6.85
N PRO A 125 -6.94 -1.93 -6.10
CA PRO A 125 -6.93 -0.60 -5.50
C PRO A 125 -6.87 0.47 -6.57
N ALA A 126 -7.54 1.60 -6.32
CA ALA A 126 -7.23 2.81 -7.07
C ALA A 126 -5.78 3.27 -6.79
N PHE A 127 -5.18 4.02 -7.73
CA PHE A 127 -3.81 4.55 -7.52
C PHE A 127 -3.70 5.33 -6.21
N ASP A 128 -4.57 6.32 -6.00
CA ASP A 128 -4.52 7.20 -4.82
C ASP A 128 -4.69 6.41 -3.52
N GLN A 129 -5.46 5.33 -3.55
CA GLN A 129 -5.69 4.46 -2.40
C GLN A 129 -4.42 3.68 -2.02
N LEU A 130 -3.75 3.07 -3.00
CA LEU A 130 -2.48 2.39 -2.77
C LEU A 130 -1.39 3.38 -2.38
N TRP A 131 -1.33 4.52 -3.06
CA TRP A 131 -0.33 5.56 -2.83
C TRP A 131 -0.49 6.22 -1.46
N TRP A 132 -1.71 6.44 -1.00
CA TRP A 132 -1.96 6.94 0.35
C TRP A 132 -1.39 5.99 1.40
N ALA A 133 -1.68 4.69 1.30
CA ALA A 133 -1.13 3.70 2.23
C ALA A 133 0.41 3.67 2.16
N MET A 134 0.95 3.75 0.94
CA MET A 134 2.40 3.82 0.72
C MET A 134 3.03 5.07 1.36
N THR A 135 2.38 6.22 1.25
CA THR A 135 2.82 7.49 1.86
C THR A 135 2.96 7.34 3.38
N VAL A 136 2.07 6.60 4.04
CA VAL A 136 2.18 6.33 5.48
C VAL A 136 3.48 5.56 5.79
N ALA A 137 3.78 4.50 5.03
CA ALA A 137 5.02 3.73 5.22
C ALA A 137 6.28 4.53 4.85
N LEU A 138 6.22 5.34 3.78
CA LEU A 138 7.35 6.16 3.34
C LEU A 138 7.70 7.27 4.33
N ARG A 139 6.72 7.84 5.05
CA ARG A 139 6.96 8.89 6.07
C ARG A 139 7.85 8.45 7.23
N GLY A 140 7.99 7.14 7.46
CA GLY A 140 8.98 6.62 8.40
C GLY A 140 10.45 6.82 7.95
N PHE A 141 10.67 7.07 6.66
CA PHE A 141 12.00 7.03 6.02
C PHE A 141 12.28 8.18 5.04
N MET A 142 11.26 8.96 4.67
CA MET A 142 11.33 10.07 3.72
C MET A 142 10.57 11.30 4.23
N LEU A 143 11.03 12.48 3.82
CA LEU A 143 10.32 13.74 4.04
C LEU A 143 9.20 13.92 3.00
N ASP A 144 8.20 14.75 3.28
CA ASP A 144 7.04 14.95 2.39
C ASP A 144 7.42 15.45 0.98
N GLY A 145 8.45 16.30 0.85
CA GLY A 145 8.93 16.77 -0.47
C GLY A 145 9.40 15.63 -1.38
N PRO A 146 10.41 14.84 -0.97
CA PRO A 146 10.83 13.63 -1.68
C PRO A 146 9.71 12.62 -1.94
N ILE A 147 8.71 12.52 -1.06
CA ILE A 147 7.55 11.64 -1.29
C ILE A 147 6.72 12.17 -2.46
N ALA A 148 6.46 13.48 -2.51
CA ALA A 148 5.74 14.10 -3.62
C ALA A 148 6.51 13.98 -4.95
N ASP A 149 7.83 14.16 -4.93
CA ASP A 149 8.68 13.96 -6.12
C ASP A 149 8.60 12.51 -6.61
N TYR A 150 8.62 11.55 -5.69
CA TYR A 150 8.51 10.13 -6.00
C TYR A 150 7.13 9.76 -6.58
N GLU A 151 6.04 10.30 -6.01
CA GLU A 151 4.70 10.16 -6.56
C GLU A 151 4.65 10.64 -8.01
N GLN A 152 5.20 11.83 -8.25
CA GLN A 152 5.24 12.42 -9.58
C GLN A 152 6.02 11.52 -10.54
N ALA A 153 7.19 11.02 -10.15
CA ALA A 153 7.97 10.10 -10.97
C ALA A 153 7.20 8.82 -11.31
N ILE A 154 6.48 8.23 -10.35
CA ILE A 154 5.63 7.06 -10.60
C ILE A 154 4.54 7.41 -11.61
N ARG A 155 3.78 8.48 -11.41
CA ARG A 155 2.68 8.90 -12.29
C ARG A 155 3.13 9.09 -13.74
N HIS A 156 4.33 9.62 -13.96
CA HIS A 156 4.86 9.87 -15.30
C HIS A 156 5.45 8.64 -15.97
N ARG A 157 6.06 7.73 -15.22
CA ARG A 157 7.00 6.73 -15.77
C ARG A 157 6.55 5.29 -15.62
N LEU A 158 5.55 5.02 -14.78
CA LEU A 158 5.09 3.66 -14.50
C LEU A 158 4.64 2.92 -15.77
N HIS A 159 3.98 3.65 -16.69
CA HIS A 159 3.58 3.11 -17.99
C HIS A 159 4.80 2.68 -18.84
N ASP A 160 5.82 3.53 -18.93
CA ASP A 160 7.00 3.30 -19.76
C ASP A 160 7.84 2.10 -19.29
N LEU A 161 7.71 1.73 -18.01
CA LEU A 161 8.37 0.59 -17.41
C LEU A 161 7.57 -0.72 -17.50
N GLY A 162 6.48 -0.76 -18.30
CA GLY A 162 5.69 -1.97 -18.54
C GLY A 162 4.59 -2.26 -17.52
N TYR A 163 4.27 -1.29 -16.67
CA TYR A 163 3.21 -1.39 -15.66
C TYR A 163 1.95 -0.57 -16.02
N GLY A 164 1.80 -0.20 -17.29
CA GLY A 164 0.70 0.65 -17.78
C GLY A 164 -0.71 0.08 -17.57
N GLN A 165 -0.83 -1.24 -17.42
CA GLN A 165 -2.09 -1.93 -17.13
C GLN A 165 -2.52 -1.86 -15.66
N LEU A 166 -1.65 -1.43 -14.74
CA LEU A 166 -1.96 -1.43 -13.31
C LEU A 166 -2.95 -0.34 -12.92
N PHE A 167 -2.88 0.83 -13.55
CA PHE A 167 -3.72 1.99 -13.25
C PHE A 167 -4.13 2.66 -14.57
N THR A 168 -5.33 3.21 -14.62
CA THR A 168 -5.79 3.93 -15.80
C THR A 168 -5.00 5.24 -15.99
N PRO A 169 -4.92 5.78 -17.21
CA PRO A 169 -4.32 7.11 -17.44
C PRO A 169 -4.98 8.21 -16.61
N SER A 170 -6.29 8.10 -16.36
CA SER A 170 -7.04 9.02 -15.50
C SER A 170 -6.53 8.97 -14.05
N GLU A 171 -6.34 7.76 -13.51
CA GLU A 171 -5.76 7.55 -12.17
C GLU A 171 -4.37 8.14 -12.05
N LEU A 172 -3.49 7.89 -13.03
CA LEU A 172 -2.13 8.41 -13.01
C LEU A 172 -2.09 9.94 -13.17
N ALA A 173 -3.06 10.54 -13.88
CA ALA A 173 -3.22 11.97 -13.98
C ALA A 173 -3.79 12.65 -12.71
N GLY A 174 -4.00 11.90 -11.62
CA GLY A 174 -4.47 12.43 -10.33
C GLY A 174 -5.99 12.52 -10.21
N HIS A 175 -6.73 11.92 -11.15
CA HIS A 175 -8.17 11.77 -11.01
C HIS A 175 -8.44 10.45 -10.31
N GLY A 176 -9.28 10.44 -9.27
CA GLY A 176 -9.70 9.19 -8.64
C GLY A 176 -10.29 8.19 -9.65
N ARG A 177 -10.33 6.91 -9.29
CA ARG A 177 -10.91 5.86 -10.15
C ARG A 177 -12.34 6.22 -10.52
N GLN A 178 -12.66 6.12 -11.81
CA GLN A 178 -14.02 6.34 -12.29
C GLN A 178 -14.94 5.26 -11.72
N ARG A 179 -16.04 5.69 -11.10
CA ARG A 179 -17.03 4.80 -10.49
C ARG A 179 -18.08 4.38 -11.52
N GLY A 180 -18.29 3.08 -11.62
CA GLY A 180 -19.34 2.49 -12.46
C GLY A 180 -20.68 2.42 -11.73
N ALA A 181 -21.74 2.05 -12.45
CA ALA A 181 -23.04 1.77 -11.85
C ALA A 181 -22.98 0.57 -10.87
N ASP A 182 -22.07 -0.38 -11.14
CA ASP A 182 -21.77 -1.56 -10.33
C ASP A 182 -20.76 -1.29 -9.20
N ASP A 183 -20.23 -0.07 -9.08
CA ASP A 183 -19.34 0.37 -8.00
C ASP A 183 -19.65 1.81 -7.56
N PRO A 184 -20.82 2.04 -6.92
CA PRO A 184 -21.21 3.39 -6.51
C PRO A 184 -20.38 3.91 -5.32
N TRP A 185 -19.55 3.06 -4.71
CA TRP A 185 -18.89 3.33 -3.45
C TRP A 185 -17.62 4.17 -3.61
N PRO A 186 -17.33 5.12 -2.69
CA PRO A 186 -16.03 5.77 -2.67
C PRO A 186 -14.91 4.75 -2.35
N ASP A 187 -13.69 5.01 -2.84
CA ASP A 187 -12.53 4.15 -2.61
C ASP A 187 -11.88 4.35 -1.23
N GLY A 188 -12.27 5.40 -0.51
CA GLY A 188 -11.81 5.66 0.85
C GLY A 188 -12.70 6.63 1.61
N GLN A 189 -12.43 6.74 2.91
CA GLN A 189 -13.05 7.71 3.80
C GLN A 189 -12.57 9.14 3.49
N PRO A 190 -13.37 10.16 3.81
CA PRO A 190 -12.90 11.55 3.87
C PRO A 190 -11.67 11.73 4.79
N SER A 191 -11.57 10.94 5.86
CA SER A 191 -10.45 10.91 6.82
C SER A 191 -9.24 10.08 6.37
N GLY A 192 -9.25 9.51 5.16
CA GLY A 192 -8.06 8.99 4.47
C GLY A 192 -7.89 7.48 4.41
N ARG A 193 -8.65 6.67 5.16
CA ARG A 193 -8.54 5.19 5.04
C ARG A 193 -9.18 4.70 3.75
N GLY A 194 -8.43 3.94 2.94
CA GLY A 194 -8.98 3.26 1.77
C GLY A 194 -9.77 2.01 2.13
N TRP A 195 -10.80 1.69 1.35
CA TRP A 195 -11.67 0.53 1.57
C TRP A 195 -11.33 -0.66 0.69
N ALA A 196 -11.28 -1.86 1.29
CA ALA A 196 -11.35 -3.09 0.53
C ALA A 196 -12.78 -3.29 0.00
N LYS A 197 -12.92 -3.76 -1.25
CA LYS A 197 -14.23 -4.02 -1.86
C LYS A 197 -14.29 -5.43 -2.43
N ARG A 198 -15.44 -6.08 -2.28
CA ARG A 198 -15.77 -7.38 -2.88
C ARG A 198 -17.08 -7.27 -3.66
N ARG A 199 -17.29 -8.17 -4.61
CA ARG A 199 -18.63 -8.34 -5.18
C ARG A 199 -19.54 -8.95 -4.11
N TRP A 200 -20.82 -8.62 -4.11
CA TRP A 200 -21.77 -9.20 -3.15
C TRP A 200 -21.76 -10.73 -3.14
N GLN A 201 -21.60 -11.37 -4.29
CA GLN A 201 -21.48 -12.84 -4.38
C GLN A 201 -20.27 -13.43 -3.63
N ASP A 202 -19.26 -12.62 -3.32
CA ASP A 202 -18.03 -13.02 -2.62
C ASP A 202 -18.01 -12.61 -1.14
N ILE A 203 -19.13 -12.04 -0.65
CA ILE A 203 -19.35 -11.69 0.75
C ILE A 203 -19.82 -12.92 1.53
N THR A 204 -19.27 -13.11 2.73
CA THR A 204 -19.59 -14.19 3.66
C THR A 204 -20.26 -13.66 4.93
N THR A 205 -20.87 -14.55 5.71
CA THR A 205 -21.50 -14.21 7.00
C THR A 205 -20.52 -13.80 8.10
N THR A 206 -19.21 -13.89 7.83
CA THR A 206 -18.15 -13.37 8.70
C THR A 206 -17.77 -11.93 8.36
N ASN A 207 -18.35 -11.35 7.30
CA ASN A 207 -18.03 -10.00 6.86
C ASN A 207 -18.94 -8.94 7.49
N PHE A 208 -18.38 -7.74 7.54
CA PHE A 208 -19.10 -6.49 7.81
C PHE A 208 -19.14 -5.68 6.52
N VAL A 209 -20.28 -5.04 6.26
CA VAL A 209 -20.51 -4.15 5.12
C VAL A 209 -21.05 -2.81 5.62
N PRO A 210 -20.92 -1.70 4.87
CA PRO A 210 -21.48 -0.42 5.31
C PRO A 210 -23.00 -0.50 5.48
N ASP A 211 -23.53 0.20 6.49
CA ASP A 211 -24.94 0.14 6.86
C ASP A 211 -25.84 0.83 5.83
N PRO A 212 -26.59 0.09 4.98
CA PRO A 212 -27.30 0.63 3.82
C PRO A 212 -28.26 1.80 4.13
N ARG A 213 -28.68 1.96 5.40
CA ARG A 213 -29.52 3.07 5.88
C ARG A 213 -28.86 4.44 5.70
N LEU A 214 -27.54 4.52 5.57
CA LEU A 214 -26.81 5.79 5.48
C LEU A 214 -26.46 6.19 4.05
N GLY A 215 -26.86 5.42 3.03
CA GLY A 215 -26.53 5.67 1.61
C GLY A 215 -25.02 5.74 1.35
N HIS A 216 -24.53 6.09 0.16
CA HIS A 216 -23.06 6.05 -0.13
C HIS A 216 -22.21 7.14 0.58
N THR A 217 -22.75 7.76 1.62
CA THR A 217 -22.13 8.80 2.45
C THR A 217 -21.63 8.19 3.77
N TYR A 218 -20.72 7.22 3.70
CA TYR A 218 -20.13 6.62 4.91
C TYR A 218 -18.81 7.30 5.26
N GLY A 219 -18.62 7.58 6.54
CA GLY A 219 -17.46 8.33 7.01
C GLY A 219 -16.96 7.95 8.41
N THR A 220 -17.68 7.12 9.17
CA THR A 220 -17.23 6.73 10.51
C THR A 220 -16.98 5.23 10.64
N PRO A 221 -16.09 4.80 11.56
CA PRO A 221 -15.93 3.38 11.91
C PRO A 221 -17.19 2.73 12.48
N ASP A 222 -18.23 3.51 12.79
CA ASP A 222 -19.44 3.06 13.48
C ASP A 222 -20.57 2.67 12.50
N ASP A 223 -20.38 2.90 11.19
CA ASP A 223 -21.41 2.80 10.15
C ASP A 223 -21.44 1.44 9.43
N TRP A 224 -21.26 0.36 10.19
CA TRP A 224 -21.10 -1.01 9.65
C TRP A 224 -22.16 -1.96 10.19
N SER A 225 -22.63 -2.84 9.31
CA SER A 225 -23.54 -3.94 9.60
C SER A 225 -22.85 -5.29 9.43
N ARG A 226 -23.17 -6.26 10.29
CA ARG A 226 -22.72 -7.65 10.16
C ARG A 226 -23.64 -8.40 9.21
N VAL A 227 -23.07 -9.22 8.32
CA VAL A 227 -23.85 -10.07 7.42
C VAL A 227 -24.27 -11.34 8.16
N GLU A 228 -25.58 -11.56 8.37
CA GLU A 228 -26.11 -12.75 9.04
C GLU A 228 -26.45 -13.87 8.07
N ALA A 229 -26.98 -13.51 6.90
CA ALA A 229 -27.33 -14.45 5.85
C ALA A 229 -27.20 -13.77 4.49
N ILE A 230 -26.86 -14.56 3.46
CA ILE A 230 -26.79 -14.09 2.08
C ILE A 230 -27.42 -15.12 1.15
N THR A 231 -28.23 -14.63 0.23
CA THR A 231 -28.81 -15.37 -0.90
C THR A 231 -28.41 -14.64 -2.19
N PRO A 232 -28.68 -15.19 -3.39
CA PRO A 232 -28.30 -14.52 -4.63
C PRO A 232 -28.83 -13.09 -4.77
N ASN A 233 -30.02 -12.77 -4.23
CA ASN A 233 -30.67 -11.47 -4.45
C ASN A 233 -30.95 -10.70 -3.15
N GLU A 234 -30.65 -11.28 -1.99
CA GLU A 234 -30.93 -10.64 -0.70
C GLU A 234 -29.81 -10.92 0.30
N ALA A 235 -29.50 -9.92 1.13
CA ALA A 235 -28.65 -10.07 2.32
C ALA A 235 -29.43 -9.65 3.57
N THR A 236 -29.33 -10.48 4.61
CA THR A 236 -29.81 -10.13 5.96
C THR A 236 -28.64 -9.56 6.75
N LEU A 237 -28.82 -8.33 7.23
CA LEU A 237 -27.82 -7.57 7.96
C LEU A 237 -28.28 -7.37 9.40
N LEU A 238 -27.36 -7.52 10.34
CA LEU A 238 -27.51 -7.02 11.70
C LEU A 238 -26.85 -5.65 11.77
N HIS A 239 -27.57 -4.65 12.25
CA HIS A 239 -27.06 -3.29 12.43
C HIS A 239 -26.33 -3.14 13.77
N ASN A 240 -25.55 -2.07 13.91
CA ASN A 240 -24.81 -1.76 15.14
C ASN A 240 -25.70 -1.57 16.39
N ASP A 241 -26.96 -1.22 16.19
CA ASP A 241 -28.00 -1.05 17.22
C ASP A 241 -28.71 -2.36 17.58
N GLY A 242 -28.31 -3.48 16.95
CA GLY A 242 -28.87 -4.81 17.14
C GLY A 242 -30.15 -5.08 16.34
N THR A 243 -30.63 -4.12 15.54
CA THR A 243 -31.80 -4.34 14.68
C THR A 243 -31.40 -5.14 13.43
N PRO A 244 -32.21 -6.12 13.00
CA PRO A 244 -32.00 -6.79 11.72
C PRO A 244 -32.69 -6.04 10.57
N SER A 245 -32.12 -6.14 9.37
CA SER A 245 -32.79 -5.77 8.12
C SER A 245 -32.47 -6.75 7.00
N THR A 246 -33.32 -6.79 5.99
CA THR A 246 -33.06 -7.51 4.75
C THR A 246 -33.05 -6.50 3.62
N ILE A 247 -31.99 -6.53 2.81
CA ILE A 247 -31.82 -5.68 1.64
C ILE A 247 -31.77 -6.51 0.37
N ALA A 248 -32.28 -5.94 -0.72
CA ALA A 248 -32.02 -6.46 -2.06
C ALA A 248 -30.56 -6.17 -2.44
N ILE A 249 -29.90 -7.14 -3.05
CA ILE A 249 -28.53 -7.03 -3.56
C ILE A 249 -28.48 -7.50 -5.01
N ASN A 250 -27.53 -6.96 -5.77
CA ASN A 250 -27.10 -7.54 -7.03
C ASN A 250 -25.78 -8.27 -6.78
N PRO A 251 -25.66 -9.58 -7.10
CA PRO A 251 -24.44 -10.36 -6.88
C PRO A 251 -23.18 -9.71 -7.45
N ASP A 252 -23.36 -9.02 -8.58
CA ASP A 252 -22.30 -8.38 -9.33
C ASP A 252 -22.01 -6.96 -8.86
N ASP A 253 -22.68 -6.39 -7.85
CA ASP A 253 -22.30 -5.05 -7.37
C ASP A 253 -21.13 -5.13 -6.39
N TRP A 254 -20.19 -4.18 -6.47
CA TRP A 254 -19.14 -4.02 -5.48
C TRP A 254 -19.71 -3.43 -4.19
N VAL A 255 -19.19 -3.90 -3.06
CA VAL A 255 -19.48 -3.37 -1.72
C VAL A 255 -18.19 -3.34 -0.90
N PRO A 256 -17.92 -2.26 -0.13
CA PRO A 256 -16.85 -2.25 0.86
C PRO A 256 -17.07 -3.34 1.90
N PHE A 257 -15.99 -3.92 2.42
CA PHE A 257 -16.11 -4.97 3.43
C PHE A 257 -14.96 -4.94 4.44
N HIS A 258 -15.20 -5.55 5.60
CA HIS A 258 -14.20 -5.92 6.61
C HIS A 258 -14.43 -7.35 7.11
N THR A 259 -13.36 -8.05 7.48
CA THR A 259 -13.43 -9.36 8.13
C THR A 259 -13.37 -9.30 9.66
N THR A 260 -12.90 -8.17 10.22
CA THR A 260 -12.82 -7.96 11.67
C THR A 260 -13.92 -7.03 12.13
N ALA A 261 -14.48 -7.33 13.29
CA ALA A 261 -15.53 -6.53 13.91
C ALA A 261 -15.00 -5.10 14.17
N PRO A 262 -15.70 -4.06 13.70
CA PRO A 262 -15.40 -2.69 14.09
C PRO A 262 -15.48 -2.54 15.62
N TRP A 263 -14.71 -1.59 16.17
CA TRP A 263 -14.46 -1.45 17.61
C TRP A 263 -15.71 -1.56 18.52
N ARG A 264 -16.89 -1.07 18.09
CA ARG A 264 -18.11 -1.09 18.91
C ARG A 264 -18.88 -2.40 18.92
N TRP A 265 -18.68 -3.29 17.96
CA TRP A 265 -19.44 -4.54 17.83
C TRP A 265 -19.16 -5.55 18.98
N GLY A 266 -18.12 -5.33 19.79
CA GLY A 266 -17.81 -6.10 21.01
C GLY A 266 -18.08 -5.35 22.33
N CYS A 267 -18.55 -4.10 22.26
CA CYS A 267 -18.98 -3.37 23.46
C CYS A 267 -20.45 -3.69 23.68
N GLU A 268 -20.78 -4.62 24.59
CA GLU A 268 -22.15 -4.75 25.08
C GLU A 268 -22.67 -3.36 25.44
N LEU A 269 -23.67 -2.87 24.70
CA LEU A 269 -24.53 -1.81 25.18
C LEU A 269 -25.23 -2.39 26.41
N ARG A 270 -24.59 -2.27 27.58
CA ARG A 270 -25.24 -2.49 28.86
C ARG A 270 -26.40 -1.53 28.89
N VAL A 271 -27.58 -2.03 28.52
CA VAL A 271 -28.86 -1.39 28.75
C VAL A 271 -28.90 -1.08 30.23
N ARG A 272 -28.64 0.17 30.60
CA ARG A 272 -29.00 0.69 31.92
C ARG A 272 -30.53 0.75 31.93
N GLY A 273 -31.15 -0.37 32.28
CA GLY A 273 -32.58 -0.47 32.53
C GLY A 273 -32.81 -1.66 33.44
N GLY A 274 -33.32 -1.52 34.65
CA GLY A 274 -33.59 -0.34 35.46
C GLY A 274 -33.67 -0.82 36.90
N ARG A 275 -33.19 -0.01 37.85
CA ARG A 275 -33.73 -0.12 39.21
C ARG A 275 -35.01 0.69 39.19
N GLY A 276 -36.13 -0.01 39.05
CA GLY A 276 -37.40 0.51 39.54
C GLY A 276 -37.19 0.85 41.01
N GLY A 277 -37.44 2.12 41.34
CA GLY A 277 -37.82 2.43 42.70
C GLY A 277 -39.20 1.82 42.92
N ASP A 278 -39.28 0.98 43.94
CA ASP A 278 -40.33 0.96 44.96
C ASP A 278 -39.67 0.45 46.26
#